data_AF-A0A3B8XEW0-F1
#
_entry.id   AF-A0A3B8XEW0-F1
#
_cell.length_a   1.000
_cell.length_b   1.000
_cell.length_c   1.000
_cell.angle_alpha   90.00
_cell.angle_beta   90.00
_cell.angle_gamma   90.00
#
_symmetry.space_group_name_H-M   'P 1'
#
loop_
_entity.id
_entity.type
_entity.pdbx_description
1 polymer ?
#
loop_
_entity_poly.entity_id
_entity_poly.type
_entity_poly.pdbx_seq_one_letter_code
_entity_poly.pdbx_strand_id
1 'polypeptide(L)'
;YLASAYPSSPQAVNIYFCYTYPGGAPQTGTMTSAPTDNSWRLGDINVSLLMNFQLITPFIQSLFGNGINVAYNEHFTIQGKP
;
A
#
# COMPACT_ATOMS: atom_id res chain seq x y z
N TYR A 1 7.53 -2.71 7.53
CA TYR A 1 6.96 -1.36 7.73
C TYR A 1 7.11 -0.95 9.18
N LEU A 2 7.30 0.34 9.47
CA LEU A 2 7.25 0.84 10.85
C LEU A 2 5.86 0.55 11.44
N ALA A 3 5.78 0.30 12.76
CA ALA A 3 4.50 0.00 13.41
C ALA A 3 3.45 1.11 13.22
N SER A 4 3.90 2.36 13.16
CA SER A 4 3.06 3.55 12.89
C SER A 4 2.45 3.59 11.48
N ALA A 5 2.94 2.77 10.54
CA ALA A 5 2.38 2.71 9.19
C ALA A 5 1.11 1.85 9.12
N TYR A 6 0.89 0.97 10.10
CA TYR A 6 -0.31 0.14 10.20
C TYR A 6 -1.47 0.91 10.85
N PRO A 7 -2.72 0.54 10.54
CA PRO A 7 -3.89 1.14 11.17
C PRO A 7 -3.89 0.96 12.69
N SER A 8 -4.29 2.01 13.41
CA SER A 8 -4.38 2.00 14.89
C SER A 8 -5.56 1.17 15.40
N SER A 9 -6.59 0.97 14.59
CA SER A 9 -7.74 0.10 14.89
C SER A 9 -7.64 -1.25 14.16
N PRO A 10 -8.04 -2.35 14.80
CA PRO A 10 -8.26 -3.62 14.11
C PRO A 10 -9.32 -3.47 13.00
N GLN A 11 -9.27 -4.35 12.00
CA GLN A 11 -10.15 -4.37 10.83
C GLN A 11 -10.10 -3.12 9.94
N ALA A 12 -9.06 -2.29 10.09
CA ALA A 12 -8.80 -1.18 9.18
C ALA A 12 -7.65 -1.50 8.21
N VAL A 13 -7.57 -0.70 7.14
CA VAL A 13 -6.57 -0.81 6.08
C VAL A 13 -6.01 0.58 5.77
N ASN A 14 -4.69 0.71 5.77
CA ASN A 14 -3.97 1.85 5.22
C ASN A 14 -3.43 1.47 3.84
N ILE A 15 -3.62 2.35 2.85
CA ILE A 15 -3.16 2.14 1.48
C ILE A 15 -2.16 3.22 1.13
N TYR A 16 -1.00 2.83 0.62
CA TYR A 16 0.06 3.73 0.16
C TYR A 16 0.31 3.52 -1.32
N PHE A 17 0.42 4.61 -2.06
CA PHE A 17 0.70 4.61 -3.50
C PHE A 17 2.05 5.29 -3.74
N CYS A 18 2.97 4.57 -4.37
CA CYS A 18 4.29 5.07 -4.75
C CYS A 18 4.40 5.03 -6.26
N TYR A 19 4.58 6.18 -6.89
CA TYR A 19 4.68 6.30 -8.34
C TYR A 19 6.15 6.39 -8.76
N THR A 20 6.48 5.73 -9.86
CA THR A 20 7.78 5.83 -10.54
C THR A 20 7.59 6.60 -11.83
N TYR A 21 8.39 7.65 -12.01
CA TYR A 21 8.31 8.51 -13.18
C TYR A 21 8.63 7.72 -14.47
N PRO A 22 7.87 7.92 -15.57
CA PRO A 22 8.16 7.26 -16.84
C PRO A 22 9.57 7.60 -17.34
N GLY A 23 10.37 6.59 -17.65
CA GLY A 23 11.75 6.78 -18.13
C GLY A 23 12.85 6.68 -17.05
N GLY A 24 12.52 6.24 -15.83
CA GLY A 24 13.53 5.75 -14.87
C GLY A 24 14.23 6.81 -14.02
N ALA A 25 13.69 8.04 -13.97
CA ALA A 25 14.10 9.05 -12.99
C ALA A 25 13.77 8.58 -11.55
N PRO A 26 14.45 9.09 -10.50
CA PRO A 26 14.39 8.52 -9.15
C PRO A 26 12.96 8.42 -8.60
N GLN A 27 12.70 7.34 -7.85
CA GLN A 27 11.42 6.93 -7.24
C GLN A 27 10.94 7.87 -6.13
N THR A 28 10.94 9.18 -6.35
CA THR A 28 10.72 10.19 -5.31
C THR A 28 9.27 10.68 -5.23
N GLY A 29 8.40 10.23 -6.14
CA GLY A 29 7.05 10.75 -6.26
C GLY A 29 6.02 9.92 -5.49
N THR A 30 5.85 10.15 -4.19
CA THR A 30 4.53 9.92 -3.59
C THR A 30 3.60 10.96 -4.21
N MET A 31 2.86 10.56 -5.23
CA MET A 31 1.94 11.46 -5.91
C MET A 31 0.60 11.43 -5.17
N THR A 32 0.27 12.53 -4.51
CA THR A 32 -0.93 12.64 -3.65
C THR A 32 -2.23 12.67 -4.43
N SER A 33 -2.18 12.84 -5.75
CA SER A 33 -3.33 12.98 -6.64
C SER A 33 -3.07 12.29 -7.97
N ALA A 34 -4.02 11.49 -8.46
CA ALA A 34 -3.91 10.83 -9.76
C ALA A 34 -3.67 11.84 -10.90
N PRO A 35 -2.89 11.50 -11.95
CA PRO A 35 -2.66 12.41 -13.08
C PRO A 35 -3.96 12.59 -13.87
N THR A 36 -4.19 13.79 -14.41
CA THR A 36 -5.38 14.09 -15.22
C THR A 36 -5.16 13.87 -16.72
N ASP A 37 -3.96 13.42 -17.12
CA ASP A 37 -3.54 13.20 -18.50
C ASP A 37 -2.78 11.87 -18.67
N ASN A 38 -2.29 11.60 -19.89
CA ASN A 38 -1.54 10.38 -20.22
C ASN A 38 -0.02 10.52 -20.02
N SER A 39 0.46 11.56 -19.32
CA SER A 39 1.91 11.82 -19.17
C SER A 39 2.63 10.71 -18.39
N TRP A 40 1.90 9.91 -17.62
CA TRP A 40 2.40 8.79 -16.81
C TRP A 40 2.26 7.41 -17.47
N ARG A 41 1.83 7.37 -18.74
CA ARG A 41 1.76 6.11 -19.49
C ARG A 41 3.15 5.46 -19.54
N LEU A 42 3.21 4.15 -19.37
CA LEU A 42 4.45 3.37 -19.26
C LEU A 42 5.30 3.70 -18.01
N GLY A 43 4.78 4.49 -17.08
CA GLY A 43 5.31 4.56 -15.72
C GLY A 43 4.86 3.34 -14.91
N ASP A 44 5.43 3.19 -13.72
CA ASP A 44 5.10 2.11 -12.80
C ASP A 44 4.53 2.64 -11.48
N ILE A 45 3.66 1.87 -10.85
CA ILE A 45 3.10 2.17 -9.54
C ILE A 45 3.25 0.97 -8.64
N ASN A 46 3.71 1.22 -7.41
CA ASN A 46 3.72 0.27 -6.32
C ASN A 46 2.64 0.65 -5.32
N VAL A 47 1.75 -0.30 -5.01
CA VAL A 47 0.68 -0.12 -4.05
C VAL A 47 0.93 -1.04 -2.85
N SER A 48 0.97 -0.44 -1.68
CA SER A 48 1.19 -1.14 -0.42
C SER A 48 -0.07 -1.08 0.43
N LEU A 49 -0.65 -2.23 0.75
CA LEU A 49 -1.79 -2.38 1.66
C LEU A 49 -1.29 -2.88 3.01
N LEU A 50 -1.52 -2.09 4.05
CA LEU A 50 -1.18 -2.43 5.44
C LEU A 50 -2.47 -2.59 6.23
N MET A 51 -2.64 -3.74 6.86
CA MET A 51 -3.87 -4.11 7.55
C MET A 51 -3.55 -4.51 8.99
N ASN A 52 -4.47 -4.23 9.89
CA ASN A 52 -4.48 -4.80 11.23
C ASN A 52 -5.62 -5.82 11.32
N PHE A 53 -5.28 -7.11 11.15
CA PHE A 53 -6.27 -8.18 11.13
C PHE A 53 -6.66 -8.58 12.56
N GLN A 54 -7.95 -8.51 12.88
CA GLN A 54 -8.44 -8.91 14.20
C GLN A 54 -8.46 -10.43 14.35
N LEU A 55 -7.89 -10.90 15.44
CA LEU A 55 -7.89 -12.32 15.79
C LEU A 55 -9.17 -12.67 16.56
N ILE A 56 -9.82 -13.76 16.16
CA ILE A 56 -11.13 -14.18 16.69
C ILE A 56 -10.99 -15.18 17.84
N THR A 57 -9.95 -16.03 17.83
CA THR A 57 -9.84 -17.13 18.79
C THR A 57 -8.96 -16.78 19.98
N PRO A 58 -9.37 -17.11 21.23
CA PRO A 58 -8.60 -16.80 22.44
C PRO A 58 -7.18 -17.37 22.45
N PHE A 59 -6.99 -18.57 21.86
CA PHE A 59 -5.67 -19.19 21.77
C PHE A 59 -4.72 -18.39 20.87
N ILE A 60 -5.17 -17.95 19.70
CA ILE A 60 -4.33 -17.17 18.79
C ILE A 60 -4.12 -15.75 19.36
N GLN A 61 -5.12 -15.18 20.04
CA GLN A 61 -4.98 -13.92 20.75
C GLN A 61 -3.94 -13.98 21.88
N SER A 62 -3.84 -15.10 22.59
CA SER A 62 -2.80 -15.31 23.63
C SER A 62 -1.38 -15.32 23.07
N LEU A 63 -1.20 -15.66 21.80
CA LEU A 63 0.11 -15.75 21.16
C LEU A 63 0.50 -14.45 20.44
N PHE A 64 -0.47 -13.75 19.86
CA PHE A 64 -0.23 -12.62 18.95
C PHE A 64 -0.92 -11.31 19.38
N GLY A 65 -1.62 -11.30 20.52
CA GLY A 65 -2.38 -10.15 21.01
C GLY A 65 -3.71 -9.97 20.25
N ASN A 66 -4.22 -8.74 20.25
CA ASN A 66 -5.56 -8.45 19.72
C ASN A 66 -5.64 -8.42 18.18
N GLY A 67 -4.50 -8.41 17.49
CA GLY A 67 -4.48 -8.37 16.02
C GLY A 67 -3.08 -8.59 15.43
N ILE A 68 -3.05 -8.89 14.14
CA ILE A 68 -1.84 -9.15 13.37
C ILE A 68 -1.68 -8.08 12.29
N ASN A 69 -0.50 -7.48 12.25
CA ASN A 69 -0.11 -6.56 11.19
C ASN A 69 0.23 -7.34 9.91
N VAL A 70 -0.54 -7.14 8.85
CA VAL A 70 -0.35 -7.78 7.54
C VAL A 70 0.03 -6.71 6.52
N ALA A 71 1.05 -6.98 5.71
CA ALA A 71 1.45 -6.10 4.62
C ALA A 71 1.41 -6.85 3.29
N TYR A 72 0.83 -6.22 2.28
CA TYR A 72 0.80 -6.69 0.90
C TYR A 72 1.32 -5.59 -0.01
N ASN A 73 2.09 -5.96 -1.03
CA ASN A 73 2.64 -5.02 -2.01
C ASN A 73 2.39 -5.56 -3.40
N GLU A 74 1.90 -4.70 -4.27
CA GLU A 74 1.69 -5.04 -5.67
C GLU A 74 2.27 -3.96 -6.56
N HIS A 75 2.95 -4.41 -7.60
CA HIS A 75 3.58 -3.56 -8.58
C HIS A 75 2.89 -3.76 -9.93
N PHE A 76 2.40 -2.67 -10.53
CA PHE A 76 1.78 -2.70 -11.84
C PHE A 76 2.20 -1.50 -12.69
N THR A 77 2.23 -1.72 -14.00
CA THR A 77 2.57 -0.68 -14.98
C THR A 77 1.31 0.11 -15.35
N ILE A 78 1.42 1.43 -15.42
CA ILE A 78 0.34 2.33 -15.82
C ILE A 78 0.12 2.19 -17.33
N GLN A 79 -0.90 1.43 -17.69
CA GLN A 79 -1.40 1.38 -19.05
C GLN A 79 -2.25 2.64 -19.29
N GLY A 80 -1.95 3.38 -20.36
CA GLY A 80 -2.66 4.61 -20.71
C GLY A 80 -4.10 4.33 -21.13
N LYS A 81 -4.93 5.37 -21.12
CA LYS A 81 -6.30 5.30 -21.66
C LYS A 81 -6.22 4.92 -23.16
N PRO A 82 -7.00 3.94 -23.66
CA PRO A 82 -7.03 3.57 -25.07
C PRO A 82 -7.45 4.74 -25.96
#